data_AF-A0A955YAZ1-F1
#
_entry.id   AF-A0A955YAZ1-F1
#
_cell.length_a   1.000
_cell.length_b   1.000
_cell.length_c   1.000
_cell.angle_alpha   90.00
_cell.angle_beta   90.00
_cell.angle_gamma   90.00
#
_symmetry.space_group_name_H-M   'P 1'
#
loop_
_entity.id
_entity.type
_entity.pdbx_description
1 polymer ?
#
loop_
_entity_poly.entity_id
_entity_poly.type
_entity_poly.pdbx_seq_one_letter_code
_entity_poly.pdbx_strand_id
1 'polypeptide(L)'
;MLLVLAAYAHVGDVLDTLDAHVDPATPSRVHVEATFGLVTLEGDAGAWVCHEAVTAPGVFAAPHYVQGSTGRFAAWNSGPNDGRDGEPVWTSADRCDWTALTGLAGQLVAEVSLRGDEAWAATATSGVTNGLYRTVDGAFVPAGVSSDTDIFLSVRAEGPAIWA
;
A
#
# COMPACT_ATOMS: atom_id res chain seq x y z
N MET A 1 -34.65 -2.56 -11.57
CA MET A 1 -33.64 -2.12 -12.55
C MET A 1 -32.54 -1.43 -11.75
N LEU A 2 -31.45 -2.15 -11.42
CA LEU A 2 -30.29 -1.57 -10.73
C LEU A 2 -29.49 -0.76 -11.78
N LEU A 3 -29.31 0.54 -11.53
CA LEU A 3 -28.31 1.33 -12.24
C LEU A 3 -26.93 0.86 -11.76
N VAL A 4 -26.24 0.10 -12.60
CA VAL A 4 -24.79 -0.07 -12.47
C VAL A 4 -24.18 1.26 -12.86
N LEU A 5 -23.80 2.08 -11.88
CA LEU A 5 -22.90 3.21 -12.11
C LEU A 5 -21.59 2.59 -12.57
N ALA A 6 -21.31 2.68 -13.87
CA ALA A 6 -20.01 2.33 -14.41
C ALA A 6 -18.98 3.26 -13.76
N ALA A 7 -18.17 2.70 -12.85
CA ALA A 7 -16.96 3.33 -12.39
C ALA A 7 -15.99 3.32 -13.58
N TYR A 8 -15.88 4.45 -14.28
CA TYR A 8 -14.87 4.63 -15.30
C TYR A 8 -13.58 4.97 -14.59
N ALA A 9 -12.80 3.93 -14.28
CA ALA A 9 -11.41 4.10 -13.89
C ALA A 9 -10.67 4.75 -15.08
N HIS A 10 -10.49 6.07 -15.02
CA HIS A 10 -9.45 6.83 -15.74
C HIS A 10 -9.55 6.88 -17.27
N VAL A 11 -10.76 6.97 -17.84
CA VAL A 11 -10.92 7.23 -19.29
C VAL A 11 -10.33 8.61 -19.63
N GLY A 12 -9.08 8.63 -20.07
CA GLY A 12 -8.39 9.80 -20.60
C GLY A 12 -7.06 10.17 -19.95
N ASP A 13 -6.65 9.51 -18.86
CA ASP A 13 -5.35 9.80 -18.25
C ASP A 13 -4.20 9.10 -18.99
N VAL A 14 -3.14 9.87 -19.25
CA VAL A 14 -1.91 9.35 -19.83
C VAL A 14 -1.14 8.64 -18.74
N LEU A 15 -0.72 7.40 -18.99
CA LEU A 15 0.22 6.68 -18.13
C LEU A 15 1.48 7.53 -17.95
N ASP A 16 1.65 8.12 -16.78
CA ASP A 16 2.81 8.96 -16.46
C ASP A 16 3.97 8.09 -15.93
N THR A 17 3.62 6.98 -15.26
CA THR A 17 4.55 6.00 -14.70
C THR A 17 4.01 4.58 -14.87
N LEU A 18 4.90 3.64 -15.21
CA LEU A 18 4.65 2.21 -15.23
C LEU A 18 5.78 1.51 -14.49
N ASP A 19 5.48 0.86 -13.36
CA ASP A 19 6.41 -0.01 -12.63
C ASP A 19 5.97 -1.47 -12.76
N ALA A 20 6.92 -2.40 -12.73
CA ALA A 20 6.63 -3.83 -12.89
C ALA A 20 7.40 -4.67 -11.86
N HIS A 21 6.66 -5.45 -11.08
CA HIS A 21 7.19 -6.31 -10.03
C HIS A 21 6.84 -7.77 -10.32
N VAL A 22 7.82 -8.67 -10.20
CA VAL A 22 7.57 -10.12 -10.30
C VAL A 22 7.06 -10.63 -8.95
N ASP A 23 5.98 -11.41 -8.95
CA ASP A 23 5.45 -12.03 -7.73
C ASP A 23 6.48 -13.04 -7.16
N PRO A 24 6.96 -12.87 -5.92
CA PRO A 24 7.95 -13.74 -5.33
C PRO A 24 7.42 -15.16 -5.05
N ALA A 25 6.12 -15.32 -4.85
CA ALA A 25 5.48 -16.63 -4.65
C ALA A 25 5.17 -17.33 -5.98
N THR A 26 4.96 -16.57 -7.07
CA THR A 26 4.63 -17.11 -8.40
C THR A 26 5.42 -16.37 -9.50
N PRO A 27 6.65 -16.77 -9.84
CA PRO A 27 7.52 -16.00 -10.75
C PRO A 27 7.00 -15.79 -12.18
N SER A 28 5.94 -16.51 -12.58
CA SER A 28 5.24 -16.31 -13.84
C SER A 28 4.17 -15.21 -13.80
N ARG A 29 3.91 -14.61 -12.63
CA ARG A 29 2.96 -13.51 -12.41
C ARG A 29 3.74 -12.20 -12.30
N VAL A 30 3.25 -11.19 -13.01
CA VAL A 30 3.83 -9.84 -13.00
C VAL A 30 2.75 -8.85 -12.56
N HIS A 31 3.06 -8.03 -11.56
CA HIS A 31 2.25 -6.89 -11.17
C HIS A 31 2.75 -5.67 -11.92
N VAL A 32 1.86 -4.97 -12.61
CA VAL A 32 2.16 -3.73 -13.32
C VAL A 32 1.40 -2.60 -12.63
N GLU A 33 2.13 -1.72 -11.97
CA GLU A 33 1.60 -0.50 -11.37
C GLU A 33 1.61 0.61 -12.40
N ALA A 34 0.46 1.23 -12.64
CA ALA A 34 0.30 2.43 -13.44
C ALA A 34 -0.14 3.58 -12.55
N THR A 35 0.08 4.82 -13.00
CA THR A 35 -0.35 6.07 -12.33
C THR A 35 -1.80 6.05 -11.84
N PHE A 36 -2.64 5.22 -12.45
CA PHE A 36 -4.05 5.12 -12.14
C PHE A 36 -4.52 3.68 -11.87
N GLY A 37 -3.63 2.78 -11.43
CA GLY A 37 -4.07 1.48 -10.91
C GLY A 37 -3.04 0.36 -11.06
N LEU A 38 -3.26 -0.73 -10.33
CA LEU A 38 -2.42 -1.93 -10.38
C LEU A 38 -3.12 -3.01 -11.20
N VAL A 39 -2.48 -3.54 -12.25
CA VAL A 39 -2.94 -4.72 -12.98
C VAL A 39 -2.05 -5.91 -12.64
N THR A 40 -2.67 -7.02 -12.25
CA THR A 40 -1.98 -8.30 -12.05
C THR A 40 -2.11 -9.13 -13.30
N LEU A 41 -0.99 -9.53 -13.89
CA LEU A 41 -0.91 -10.36 -15.10
C LEU A 41 -0.56 -11.80 -14.75
N GLU A 42 -1.40 -12.75 -15.18
CA GLU A 42 -1.23 -14.20 -15.03
C GLU A 42 -1.32 -14.86 -16.41
N GLY A 43 -0.18 -15.13 -17.05
CA GLY A 43 -0.15 -15.57 -18.44
C GLY A 43 -0.74 -14.49 -19.37
N ASP A 44 -1.76 -14.84 -20.15
CA ASP A 44 -2.45 -13.92 -21.07
C ASP A 44 -3.64 -13.18 -20.42
N ALA A 45 -3.92 -13.43 -19.14
CA ALA A 45 -5.04 -12.83 -18.43
C ALA A 45 -4.57 -11.69 -17.50
N GLY A 46 -5.32 -10.59 -17.46
CA GLY A 46 -5.07 -9.45 -16.58
C GLY A 46 -6.27 -9.15 -15.67
N ALA A 47 -6.02 -8.88 -14.40
CA ALA A 47 -7.02 -8.43 -13.43
C ALA A 47 -6.60 -7.11 -12.79
N TRP A 48 -7.48 -6.10 -12.86
CA TRP A 48 -7.30 -4.81 -12.20
C TRP A 48 -7.55 -4.93 -10.70
N VAL A 49 -6.78 -4.19 -9.92
CA VAL A 49 -6.96 -3.97 -8.48
C VAL A 49 -7.81 -2.72 -8.31
N CYS A 50 -8.88 -2.79 -7.53
CA CYS A 50 -9.78 -1.66 -7.32
C CYS A 50 -9.15 -0.68 -6.32
N HIS A 51 -8.38 0.29 -6.78
CA HIS A 51 -7.62 1.18 -5.91
C HIS A 51 -8.33 2.48 -5.52
N GLU A 52 -9.44 2.81 -6.16
CA GLU A 52 -10.23 4.00 -5.80
C GLU A 52 -10.77 3.93 -4.35
N ALA A 53 -10.67 2.78 -3.70
CA ALA A 53 -11.13 2.56 -2.34
C ALA A 53 -10.18 3.07 -1.25
N VAL A 54 -8.89 3.31 -1.53
CA VAL A 54 -7.88 3.55 -0.47
C VAL A 54 -7.32 4.97 -0.43
N THR A 55 -7.46 5.74 -1.50
CA THR A 55 -6.97 7.14 -1.59
C THR A 55 -8.10 8.14 -1.29
N ALA A 56 -7.77 9.24 -0.60
CA ALA A 56 -8.73 10.30 -0.29
C ALA A 56 -9.23 11.05 -1.54
N PRO A 57 -10.48 11.58 -1.52
CA PRO A 57 -10.99 12.38 -2.63
C PRO A 57 -10.10 13.60 -2.95
N GLY A 58 -9.77 13.78 -4.22
CA GLY A 58 -8.98 14.94 -4.70
C GLY A 58 -7.47 14.78 -4.55
N VAL A 59 -6.99 13.63 -4.06
CA VAL A 59 -5.58 13.26 -4.06
C VAL A 59 -5.25 12.55 -5.36
N PHE A 60 -4.19 13.03 -6.04
CA PHE A 60 -3.74 12.51 -7.34
C PHE A 60 -2.49 11.62 -7.24
N ALA A 61 -2.10 11.25 -6.01
CA ALA A 61 -1.00 10.34 -5.78
C ALA A 61 -1.48 8.89 -5.92
N ALA A 62 -0.77 8.09 -6.71
CA ALA A 62 -0.96 6.65 -6.75
C ALA A 62 -0.55 6.06 -5.38
N PRO A 63 -1.37 5.18 -4.77
CA PRO A 63 -0.94 4.42 -3.62
C PRO A 63 0.08 3.36 -4.07
N HIS A 64 0.98 2.99 -3.17
CA HIS A 64 1.91 1.88 -3.34
C HIS A 64 1.24 0.57 -2.94
N TYR A 65 1.79 -0.56 -3.39
CA TYR A 65 1.25 -1.89 -3.08
C TYR A 65 2.32 -2.90 -2.73
N VAL A 66 1.95 -3.86 -1.89
CA VAL A 66 2.74 -5.06 -1.64
C VAL A 66 1.81 -6.26 -1.50
N GLN A 67 2.21 -7.41 -2.07
CA GLN A 67 1.53 -8.69 -1.85
C GLN A 67 2.36 -9.56 -0.90
N GLY A 68 1.72 -10.07 0.14
CA GLY A 68 2.32 -11.02 1.06
C GLY A 68 2.31 -12.45 0.51
N SER A 69 3.08 -13.33 1.14
CA SER A 69 3.16 -14.75 0.73
C SER A 69 1.85 -15.54 0.86
N THR A 70 0.87 -15.02 1.62
CA THR A 70 -0.49 -15.58 1.75
C THR A 70 -1.42 -15.14 0.62
N GLY A 71 -0.95 -14.28 -0.28
CA GLY A 71 -1.75 -13.70 -1.35
C GLY A 71 -2.53 -12.44 -0.95
N ARG A 72 -2.51 -12.05 0.33
CA ARG A 72 -3.08 -10.80 0.84
C ARG A 72 -2.32 -9.59 0.30
N PHE A 73 -3.05 -8.51 0.03
CA PHE A 73 -2.51 -7.24 -0.43
C PHE A 73 -2.52 -6.21 0.69
N ALA A 74 -1.51 -5.35 0.69
CA ALA A 74 -1.54 -4.06 1.35
C ALA A 74 -1.37 -2.96 0.32
N ALA A 75 -2.05 -1.84 0.55
CA ALA A 75 -1.88 -0.61 -0.19
C ALA A 75 -1.58 0.51 0.81
N TRP A 76 -0.73 1.46 0.44
CA TRP A 76 -0.51 2.63 1.28
C TRP A 76 -0.26 3.91 0.48
N ASN A 77 -0.72 5.02 1.05
CA ASN A 77 -0.43 6.34 0.55
C ASN A 77 0.71 6.94 1.38
N SER A 78 1.70 7.53 0.70
CA SER A 78 2.86 8.10 1.39
C SER A 78 2.51 9.36 2.18
N GLY A 79 1.61 10.21 1.66
CA GLY A 79 1.24 11.45 2.32
C GLY A 79 0.35 11.26 3.56
N PRO A 80 0.52 12.08 4.61
CA PRO A 80 -0.14 11.90 5.91
C PRO A 80 -1.67 12.06 5.88
N ASN A 81 -2.22 12.64 4.81
CA ASN A 81 -3.67 12.81 4.62
C ASN A 81 -4.15 12.24 3.28
N ASP A 82 -3.30 11.45 2.62
CA ASP A 82 -3.58 10.98 1.26
C ASP A 82 -4.45 9.72 1.27
N GLY A 83 -4.47 9.00 2.39
CA GLY A 83 -5.31 7.84 2.61
C GLY A 83 -6.77 8.22 2.86
N ARG A 84 -7.68 7.40 2.34
CA ARG A 84 -9.11 7.54 2.59
C ARG A 84 -9.39 7.48 4.10
N ASP A 85 -10.40 8.21 4.55
CA ASP A 85 -10.79 8.30 5.96
C ASP A 85 -9.65 8.72 6.91
N GLY A 86 -8.54 9.26 6.36
CA GLY A 86 -7.35 9.68 7.10
C GLY A 86 -6.37 8.55 7.41
N GLU A 87 -6.65 7.29 7.04
CA GLU A 87 -5.77 6.17 7.33
C GLU A 87 -4.87 5.85 6.13
N PRO A 88 -3.53 5.81 6.32
CA PRO A 88 -2.61 5.71 5.20
C PRO A 88 -2.40 4.29 4.70
N VAL A 89 -2.82 3.24 5.42
CA VAL A 89 -2.57 1.84 5.06
C VAL A 89 -3.86 1.02 5.07
N TRP A 90 -4.03 0.22 4.02
CA TRP A 90 -5.20 -0.61 3.78
C TRP A 90 -4.78 -2.02 3.42
N THR A 91 -5.64 -3.01 3.68
CA THR A 91 -5.39 -4.39 3.26
C THR A 91 -6.60 -5.01 2.61
N SER A 92 -6.36 -5.97 1.71
CA SER A 92 -7.41 -6.68 0.99
C SER A 92 -7.02 -8.14 0.75
N ALA A 93 -8.00 -9.04 0.78
CA ALA A 93 -7.82 -10.44 0.41
C ALA A 93 -8.09 -10.71 -1.08
N ASP A 94 -8.84 -9.83 -1.73
CA ASP A 94 -9.40 -10.03 -3.08
C ASP A 94 -9.08 -8.89 -4.07
N ARG A 95 -8.32 -7.88 -3.62
CA ARG A 95 -7.87 -6.70 -4.37
C ARG A 95 -8.95 -5.64 -4.60
N CYS A 96 -10.15 -5.80 -4.04
CA CYS A 96 -11.26 -4.86 -4.24
C CYS A 96 -12.00 -4.49 -2.95
N ASP A 97 -12.12 -5.42 -2.01
CA ASP A 97 -12.64 -5.16 -0.68
C ASP A 97 -11.48 -4.80 0.25
N TRP A 98 -11.35 -3.51 0.54
CA TRP A 98 -10.27 -2.94 1.34
C TRP A 98 -10.71 -2.64 2.78
N THR A 99 -9.84 -2.97 3.73
CA THR A 99 -10.01 -2.68 5.16
C THR A 99 -8.86 -1.82 5.65
N ALA A 100 -9.17 -0.67 6.26
CA ALA A 100 -8.18 0.22 6.83
C ALA A 100 -7.47 -0.43 8.02
N LEU A 101 -6.15 -0.22 8.09
CA LEU A 101 -5.35 -0.51 9.28
C LEU A 101 -5.13 0.81 10.03
N THR A 102 -5.57 0.83 11.29
CA THR A 102 -5.65 2.09 12.05
C THR A 102 -4.36 2.40 12.82
N GLY A 103 -4.25 3.62 13.34
CA GLY A 103 -3.17 3.99 14.27
C GLY A 103 -1.97 4.69 13.63
N LEU A 104 -2.01 4.92 12.31
CA LEU A 104 -1.03 5.72 11.57
C LEU A 104 -1.62 6.98 10.94
N ALA A 105 -2.88 7.32 11.22
CA ALA A 105 -3.49 8.55 10.75
C ALA A 105 -2.59 9.79 10.99
N GLY A 106 -2.40 10.60 9.95
CA GLY A 106 -1.53 11.79 10.00
C GLY A 106 -0.03 11.51 9.94
N GLN A 107 0.41 10.26 9.79
CA GLN A 107 1.82 9.89 9.62
C GLN A 107 2.17 9.73 8.15
N LEU A 108 3.38 10.14 7.78
CA LEU A 108 3.98 9.82 6.48
C LEU A 108 4.47 8.36 6.56
N VAL A 109 3.86 7.48 5.78
CA VAL A 109 4.25 6.06 5.70
C VAL A 109 5.20 5.87 4.53
N ALA A 110 6.44 5.51 4.83
CA ALA A 110 7.47 5.32 3.82
C ALA A 110 7.36 3.98 3.10
N GLU A 111 7.10 2.92 3.87
CA GLU A 111 7.16 1.55 3.37
C GLU A 111 6.22 0.66 4.19
N VAL A 112 5.55 -0.27 3.52
CA VAL A 112 4.74 -1.32 4.16
C VAL A 112 5.18 -2.69 3.67
N SER A 113 5.21 -3.66 4.59
CA SER A 113 5.54 -5.05 4.32
C SER A 113 4.53 -5.97 4.98
N LEU A 114 4.31 -7.16 4.39
CA LEU A 114 3.38 -8.17 4.90
C LEU A 114 4.14 -9.43 5.33
N ARG A 115 3.88 -9.90 6.56
CA ARG A 115 4.45 -11.13 7.12
C ARG A 115 3.34 -11.99 7.73
N GLY A 116 2.87 -12.98 6.97
CA GLY A 116 1.68 -13.75 7.35
C GLY A 116 0.46 -12.84 7.36
N ASP A 117 -0.21 -12.72 8.52
CA ASP A 117 -1.36 -11.83 8.70
C ASP A 117 -1.00 -10.46 9.29
N GLU A 118 0.26 -10.26 9.68
CA GLU A 118 0.75 -8.98 10.19
C GLU A 118 1.16 -8.05 9.03
N ALA A 119 0.76 -6.79 9.12
CA ALA A 119 1.35 -5.71 8.34
C ALA A 119 2.36 -4.95 9.20
N TRP A 120 3.47 -4.58 8.57
CA TRP A 120 4.54 -3.81 9.16
C TRP A 120 4.68 -2.52 8.36
N ALA A 121 4.86 -1.39 9.06
CA ALA A 121 5.00 -0.09 8.44
C ALA A 121 6.20 0.65 9.02
N ALA A 122 6.94 1.34 8.16
CA ALA A 122 7.96 2.30 8.56
C ALA A 122 7.44 3.72 8.30
N THR A 123 7.52 4.60 9.29
CA THR A 123 7.16 6.01 9.11
C THR A 123 8.39 6.85 8.74
N ALA A 124 8.18 7.93 7.99
CA ALA A 124 9.23 8.90 7.65
C ALA A 124 8.72 10.36 7.76
N THR A 125 8.01 10.66 8.84
CA THR A 125 7.43 11.99 9.07
C THR A 125 8.52 12.98 9.52
N SER A 126 8.70 14.08 8.77
CA SER A 126 9.65 15.13 9.15
C SER A 126 9.27 15.81 10.48
N GLY A 127 10.26 16.09 11.32
CA GLY A 127 10.06 16.82 12.58
C GLY A 127 9.49 16.00 13.74
N VAL A 128 9.27 14.70 13.55
CA VAL A 128 8.93 13.73 14.61
C VAL A 128 9.84 12.51 14.54
N THR A 129 9.80 11.66 15.55
CA THR A 129 10.55 10.41 15.58
C THR A 129 9.94 9.40 14.61
N ASN A 130 10.75 8.92 13.67
CA ASN A 130 10.38 7.82 12.78
C ASN A 130 10.45 6.50 13.53
N GLY A 131 9.58 5.57 13.18
CA GLY A 131 9.51 4.27 13.86
C GLY A 131 9.04 3.16 12.96
N LEU A 132 9.25 1.94 13.45
CA LEU A 132 8.60 0.75 12.92
C LEU A 132 7.32 0.48 13.71
N TYR A 133 6.31 0.02 13.00
CA TYR A 133 5.03 -0.35 13.55
C TYR A 133 4.63 -1.70 13.00
N ARG A 134 3.89 -2.47 13.80
CA ARG A 134 3.25 -3.71 13.34
C ARG A 134 1.79 -3.72 13.73
N THR A 135 0.97 -4.44 12.99
CA THR A 135 -0.44 -4.59 13.33
C THR A 135 -0.64 -5.57 14.48
N VAL A 136 -1.49 -5.17 15.43
CA VAL A 136 -2.13 -6.04 16.42
C VAL A 136 -3.63 -5.75 16.34
N ASP A 137 -4.43 -6.78 16.06
CA ASP A 137 -5.89 -6.67 15.96
C ASP A 137 -6.39 -5.54 15.01
N GLY A 138 -5.69 -5.34 13.89
CA GLY A 138 -6.05 -4.34 12.87
C GLY A 138 -5.59 -2.91 13.17
N ALA A 139 -4.82 -2.70 14.24
CA ALA A 139 -4.23 -1.40 14.56
C ALA A 139 -2.70 -1.50 14.62
N PHE A 140 -2.01 -0.49 14.10
CA PHE A 140 -0.57 -0.34 14.21
C PHE A 140 -0.17 0.05 15.63
N VAL A 141 0.80 -0.69 16.16
CA VAL A 141 1.46 -0.39 17.43
C VAL A 141 2.97 -0.29 17.20
N PRO A 142 3.70 0.54 17.97
CA PRO A 142 5.15 0.63 17.86
C PRO A 142 5.83 -0.74 18.00
N ALA A 143 6.80 -1.01 17.15
CA ALA A 143 7.60 -2.21 17.15
C ALA A 143 9.08 -1.87 17.31
N GLY A 144 9.79 -2.61 18.17
CA GLY A 144 11.24 -2.47 18.29
C GLY A 144 11.96 -3.15 17.13
N VAL A 145 13.13 -2.61 16.77
CA VAL A 145 14.06 -3.26 15.84
C VAL A 145 14.88 -4.29 16.62
N SER A 146 14.82 -5.55 16.23
CA SER A 146 15.75 -6.60 16.71
C SER A 146 16.55 -7.18 15.54
N SER A 147 17.59 -7.98 15.84
CA SER A 147 18.37 -8.71 14.83
C SER A 147 17.54 -9.67 13.97
N ASP A 148 16.28 -9.95 14.35
CA ASP A 148 15.37 -10.82 13.62
C ASP A 148 14.34 -10.03 12.79
N THR A 149 14.50 -8.71 12.71
CA THR A 149 13.59 -7.79 12.00
C THR A 149 14.11 -7.53 10.58
N ASP A 150 14.28 -8.60 9.80
CA ASP A 150 14.58 -8.53 8.35
C ASP A 150 13.28 -8.31 7.55
N ILE A 151 12.59 -7.21 7.82
CA ILE A 151 11.25 -6.97 7.26
C ILE A 151 11.28 -6.03 6.06
N PHE A 152 12.23 -5.09 6.04
CA PHE A 152 12.40 -4.13 4.95
C PHE A 152 13.79 -4.28 4.35
N LEU A 153 13.86 -4.36 3.02
CA LEU A 153 15.13 -4.32 2.28
C LEU A 153 15.71 -2.89 2.23
N SER A 154 14.84 -1.88 2.18
CA SER A 154 15.19 -0.47 2.23
C SER A 154 13.98 0.36 2.68
N VAL A 155 14.22 1.48 3.37
CA VAL A 155 13.18 2.47 3.70
C VAL A 155 13.59 3.82 3.14
N ARG A 156 12.68 4.49 2.42
CA ARG A 156 12.90 5.85 1.90
C ARG A 156 12.45 6.87 2.94
N ALA A 157 13.17 7.98 3.08
CA ALA A 157 12.78 9.06 3.98
C ALA A 157 12.89 10.42 3.30
N GLU A 158 11.96 11.32 3.60
CA GLU A 158 12.05 12.72 3.19
C GLU A 158 12.90 13.52 4.18
N GLY A 159 14.14 13.84 3.78
CA GLY A 159 15.05 14.67 4.58
C GLY A 159 15.79 13.90 5.70
N PRO A 160 16.42 14.62 6.65
CA PRO A 160 17.16 13.99 7.74
C PRO A 160 16.22 13.26 8.70
N ALA A 161 16.24 11.92 8.63
CA ALA A 161 15.45 11.03 9.47
C ALA A 161 16.18 10.71 10.78
N ILE A 162 15.45 10.76 11.91
CA ILE A 162 15.89 10.23 13.20
C ILE A 162 15.05 8.98 13.49
N TRP A 163 15.70 7.82 13.50
CA TRP A 163 15.08 6.52 13.77
C TRP A 163 15.22 6.18 15.26
N ALA A 164 14.12 5.72 15.88
CA ALA A 164 14.12 5.21 17.25
C ALA A 164 13.69 3.74 17.31
#